data_AF-A0A9P6XPA8-F1
#
_entry.id   AF-A0A9P6XPA8-F1
#
_cell.length_a   1.000
_cell.length_b   1.000
_cell.length_c   1.000
_cell.angle_alpha   90.00
_cell.angle_beta   90.00
_cell.angle_gamma   90.00
#
_symmetry.space_group_name_H-M   'P 1'
#
loop_
_entity.id
_entity.type
_entity.pdbx_description
1 polymer ?
#
loop_
_entity_poly.entity_id
_entity_poly.type
_entity_poly.pdbx_seq_one_letter_code
_entity_poly.pdbx_strand_id
1 'polypeptide(L)'
;MRQGDPLSPLLFNLALEPLPRTLMSSSQLSGFRFLTDSTAERPILKSLAYADDILVFLSSPSELPILLSTISMYERASNARLNRDKTLAVSLSGKPQ
;
A
#
# COMPACT_ATOMS: atom_id res chain seq x y z
N MET A 1 2.46 -2.67 22.01
CA MET A 1 1.42 -1.66 22.27
C MET A 1 0.39 -2.24 23.22
N ARG A 2 -0.18 -1.42 24.10
CA ARG A 2 -1.25 -1.89 25.00
C ARG A 2 -2.59 -1.44 24.44
N GLN A 3 -3.51 -2.38 24.27
CA GLN A 3 -4.86 -2.08 23.84
C GLN A 3 -5.55 -1.24 24.92
N GLY A 4 -6.13 -0.09 24.54
CA GLY A 4 -6.78 0.84 25.47
C GLY A 4 -5.93 2.04 25.92
N ASP A 5 -4.66 2.13 25.51
CA ASP A 5 -3.87 3.36 25.68
C ASP A 5 -4.20 4.36 24.56
N PRO A 6 -4.63 5.60 24.88
CA PRO A 6 -4.98 6.61 23.88
C PRO A 6 -3.83 6.99 22.94
N LEU A 7 -2.57 6.73 23.31
CA LEU A 7 -1.40 7.03 22.48
C LEU A 7 -1.03 5.90 21.51
N SER A 8 -1.47 4.67 21.77
CA SER A 8 -1.09 3.51 20.95
C SER A 8 -1.50 3.64 19.47
N PRO A 9 -2.72 4.14 19.11
CA PRO A 9 -3.10 4.32 17.71
C PRO A 9 -2.21 5.31 16.95
N LEU A 10 -1.78 6.39 17.63
CA LEU A 10 -0.91 7.39 17.00
C LEU A 10 0.49 6.84 16.74
N LEU A 11 1.06 6.12 17.72
CA LEU A 11 2.36 5.45 17.58
C LEU A 11 2.32 4.38 16.48
N PHE A 12 1.18 3.71 16.32
CA PHE A 12 0.97 2.76 15.23
C PHE A 12 1.00 3.45 13.86
N ASN A 13 0.26 4.54 13.70
CA ASN A 13 0.28 5.31 12.46
C ASN A 13 1.69 5.83 12.14
N LEU A 14 2.45 6.28 13.14
CA LEU A 14 3.82 6.74 12.95
C LEU A 14 4.76 5.61 12.49
N ALA A 15 4.63 4.42 13.08
CA ALA A 15 5.40 3.26 12.66
C ALA A 15 4.98 2.76 11.26
N LEU A 16 3.72 2.94 10.88
CA LEU A 16 3.16 2.54 9.60
C LEU A 16 3.52 3.49 8.45
N GLU A 17 3.59 4.81 8.71
CA GLU A 17 3.80 5.88 7.73
C GLU A 17 4.91 5.62 6.68
N PRO A 18 6.09 5.06 7.04
CA PRO A 18 7.16 4.84 6.07
C PRO A 18 6.73 3.99 4.87
N LEU A 19 5.86 2.99 5.06
CA LEU A 19 5.43 2.09 4.00
C LEU A 19 4.64 2.80 2.89
N PRO A 20 3.47 3.41 3.13
CA PRO A 20 2.74 4.13 2.10
C PRO A 20 3.55 5.30 1.52
N ARG A 21 4.42 5.93 2.31
CA ARG A 21 5.30 6.99 1.82
C ARG A 21 6.32 6.49 0.80
N THR A 22 6.93 5.33 1.03
CA THR A 22 7.83 4.69 0.05
C THR A 22 7.08 4.23 -1.20
N LEU A 23 5.85 3.72 -1.05
CA LEU A 23 5.02 3.35 -2.20
C LEU A 23 4.69 4.58 -3.07
N MET A 24 4.35 5.71 -2.43
CA MET A 24 4.07 6.97 -3.12
C MET A 24 5.29 7.51 -3.87
N SER A 25 6.48 7.48 -3.26
CA SER A 25 7.72 7.99 -3.87
C SER A 25 8.32 7.08 -4.95
N SER A 26 7.98 5.78 -4.96
CA SER A 26 8.51 4.84 -5.95
C SER A 26 8.02 5.16 -7.36
N SER A 27 8.94 5.52 -8.26
CA SER A 27 8.64 5.72 -9.69
C SER A 27 8.35 4.41 -10.44
N GLN A 28 8.73 3.27 -9.86
CA GLN A 28 8.51 1.95 -10.44
C GLN A 28 7.07 1.46 -10.24
N LEU A 29 6.33 2.06 -9.30
CA LEU A 29 4.91 1.78 -9.07
C LEU A 29 4.07 2.86 -9.76
N SER A 30 3.29 2.44 -10.74
CA SER A 30 2.48 3.35 -11.55
C SER A 30 1.17 3.73 -10.87
N GLY A 31 0.66 2.87 -9.98
CA GLY A 31 -0.57 3.12 -9.22
C GLY A 31 -1.84 2.99 -10.07
N PHE A 32 -2.88 3.69 -9.65
CA PHE A 32 -4.16 3.81 -10.35
C PHE A 32 -4.43 5.27 -10.70
N ARG A 33 -4.89 5.49 -11.94
CA ARG A 33 -5.27 6.82 -12.43
C ARG A 33 -6.76 6.82 -12.74
N PHE A 34 -7.50 7.76 -12.15
CA PHE A 34 -8.93 7.92 -12.41
C PHE A 34 -9.14 8.46 -13.83
N LEU A 35 -9.91 7.74 -14.64
CA LEU A 35 -10.36 8.20 -15.96
C LEU A 35 -11.60 9.08 -15.75
N THR A 36 -11.52 10.38 -16.04
CA THR A 36 -12.65 11.32 -16.01
C THR A 36 -12.54 12.31 -17.16
N ASP A 37 -13.65 12.74 -17.75
CA ASP A 37 -13.73 13.64 -18.91
C ASP A 37 -13.14 15.06 -18.71
N SER A 38 -12.65 15.39 -17.53
CA SER A 38 -12.09 16.70 -17.19
C SER A 38 -10.56 16.74 -17.38
N THR A 39 -10.07 17.74 -18.10
CA THR A 39 -8.66 18.00 -18.47
C THR A 39 -7.70 18.34 -17.31
N ALA A 40 -8.11 18.17 -16.05
CA ALA A 40 -7.28 18.48 -14.89
C ALA A 40 -6.33 17.31 -14.55
N GLU A 41 -5.06 17.60 -14.29
CA GLU A 41 -4.10 16.64 -13.74
C GLU A 41 -4.61 16.12 -12.39
N ARG A 42 -5.05 14.85 -12.36
CA ARG A 42 -5.46 14.19 -11.13
C ARG A 42 -4.30 13.45 -10.46
N PRO A 43 -4.29 13.37 -9.12
CA PRO A 43 -3.27 12.63 -8.38
C PRO A 43 -3.33 11.14 -8.70
N ILE A 44 -2.15 10.53 -8.78
CA ILE A 44 -1.99 9.08 -8.92
C ILE A 44 -2.24 8.42 -7.57
N LEU A 45 -3.15 7.44 -7.52
CA LEU A 45 -3.45 6.70 -6.31
C LEU A 45 -2.60 5.43 -6.25
N LYS A 46 -1.62 5.35 -5.34
CA LYS A 46 -0.80 4.13 -5.19
C LYS A 46 -1.19 3.29 -3.98
N SER A 47 -1.64 3.92 -2.89
CA SER A 47 -2.03 3.21 -1.67
C SER A 47 -3.12 3.96 -0.90
N LEU A 48 -3.97 3.20 -0.21
CA LEU A 48 -4.90 3.68 0.82
C LEU A 48 -4.59 2.91 2.10
N ALA A 49 -4.61 3.57 3.24
CA ALA A 49 -4.37 2.95 4.54
C ALA A 49 -5.47 3.36 5.52
N TYR A 50 -6.00 2.39 6.25
CA TYR A 50 -6.98 2.61 7.32
C TYR A 50 -6.67 1.68 8.49
N ALA A 51 -6.25 2.25 9.61
CA ALA A 51 -5.69 1.47 10.72
C ALA A 51 -4.58 0.53 10.21
N ASP A 52 -4.68 -0.77 10.46
CA ASP A 52 -3.75 -1.80 10.01
C ASP A 52 -4.00 -2.32 8.58
N ASP A 53 -5.14 -1.98 7.97
CA ASP A 53 -5.48 -2.39 6.62
C ASP A 53 -4.85 -1.44 5.59
N ILE A 54 -4.07 -2.00 4.65
CA ILE A 54 -3.48 -1.27 3.53
C ILE A 54 -3.95 -1.87 2.22
N LEU A 55 -4.49 -1.02 1.36
CA LEU A 55 -4.75 -1.30 -0.04
C LEU A 55 -3.62 -0.70 -0.89
N VAL A 56 -3.14 -1.46 -1.86
CA VAL A 56 -2.12 -1.02 -2.82
C VAL A 56 -2.64 -1.24 -4.23
N PHE A 57 -2.53 -0.22 -5.06
CA PHE A 57 -2.94 -0.24 -6.45
C PHE A 57 -1.72 -0.46 -7.34
N LEU A 58 -1.81 -1.47 -8.20
CA LEU A 58 -0.80 -1.78 -9.20
C LEU A 58 -1.42 -1.62 -10.59
N SER A 59 -0.70 -1.02 -11.53
CA SER A 59 -1.17 -0.93 -12.93
C SER A 59 -0.99 -2.25 -13.68
N SER A 60 -0.04 -3.08 -13.26
CA SER A 60 0.30 -4.34 -13.93
C SER A 60 0.74 -5.44 -12.94
N PRO A 61 0.56 -6.74 -13.27
CA PRO A 61 1.08 -7.84 -12.46
C PRO A 61 2.61 -7.81 -12.31
N SER A 62 3.34 -7.22 -13.26
CA SER A 62 4.79 -7.02 -13.21
C SER A 62 5.26 -6.09 -12.10
N GLU A 63 4.38 -5.26 -11.52
CA GLU A 63 4.70 -4.41 -10.37
C GLU A 63 4.62 -5.18 -9.04
N LEU A 64 3.99 -6.36 -9.02
CA LEU A 64 3.82 -7.13 -7.79
C LEU A 64 5.15 -7.53 -7.12
N PRO A 65 6.19 -8.01 -7.85
CA PRO A 65 7.49 -8.27 -7.25
C PRO A 65 8.15 -7.01 -6.64
N ILE A 66 7.91 -5.84 -7.23
CA ILE A 66 8.42 -4.54 -6.75
C ILE A 66 7.72 -4.13 -5.46
N LEU A 67 6.40 -4.35 -5.40
CA LEU A 67 5.64 -4.16 -4.16
C LEU A 67 6.15 -5.09 -3.05
N LEU A 68 6.30 -6.39 -3.35
CA LEU A 68 6.74 -7.37 -2.37
C LEU A 68 8.16 -7.10 -1.86
N SER A 69 9.07 -6.61 -2.71
CA SER A 69 10.42 -6.22 -2.28
C SER A 69 10.39 -4.97 -1.38
N THR A 70 9.51 -4.01 -1.67
CA THR A 70 9.28 -2.82 -0.84
C THR A 70 8.72 -3.20 0.52
N ILE A 71 7.71 -4.07 0.57
CA ILE A 71 7.15 -4.61 1.82
C ILE A 71 8.25 -5.35 2.59
N SER A 72 9.02 -6.22 1.93
CA SER A 72 10.12 -6.96 2.59
C SER A 72 11.18 -6.05 3.19
N MET A 73 11.45 -4.89 2.56
CA MET A 73 12.34 -3.87 3.12
C MET A 73 11.74 -3.23 4.37
N TYR A 74 10.47 -2.87 4.32
CA TYR A 74 9.75 -2.31 5.46
C TYR A 74 9.67 -3.32 6.63
N GLU A 75 9.40 -4.59 6.37
CA GLU A 75 9.37 -5.67 7.38
C GLU A 75 10.72 -5.76 8.11
N ARG A 76 11.84 -5.72 7.39
CA ARG A 76 13.18 -5.74 8.01
C ARG A 76 13.48 -4.50 8.85
N ALA A 77 12.98 -3.33 8.43
CA ALA A 77 13.24 -2.07 9.12
C ALA A 77 12.37 -1.86 10.37
N SER A 78 11.11 -2.31 10.32
CA SER A 78 10.11 -2.10 11.37
C SER A 78 9.89 -3.32 12.25
N ASN A 79 10.37 -4.50 11.84
CA ASN A 79 10.04 -5.80 12.41
C ASN A 79 8.54 -6.15 12.30
N ALA A 80 7.76 -5.40 11.50
CA ALA A 80 6.40 -5.74 11.13
C ALA A 80 6.38 -6.93 10.16
N ARG A 81 5.22 -7.57 10.01
CA ARG A 81 5.02 -8.70 9.11
C ARG A 81 3.71 -8.56 8.36
N LEU A 82 3.75 -8.78 7.06
CA LEU A 82 2.57 -8.95 6.22
C LEU A 82 1.84 -10.23 6.64
N ASN A 83 0.56 -10.11 6.97
CA ASN A 83 -0.28 -11.27 7.23
C ASN A 83 -0.74 -11.88 5.91
N ARG A 84 0.01 -12.88 5.42
CA ARG A 84 -0.27 -13.55 4.13
C ARG A 84 -1.63 -14.24 4.09
N ASP A 85 -2.11 -14.76 5.22
CA ASP A 85 -3.39 -15.46 5.31
C ASP A 85 -4.58 -14.50 5.15
N LYS A 86 -4.38 -13.22 5.47
CA LYS A 86 -5.37 -12.15 5.30
C LYS A 86 -5.16 -11.30 4.05
N THR A 87 -4.02 -11.45 3.38
CA THR A 87 -3.68 -10.63 2.21
C THR A 87 -4.26 -11.24 0.95
N LEU A 88 -4.97 -10.43 0.17
CA LEU A 88 -5.56 -10.85 -1.11
C LEU A 88 -5.06 -9.93 -2.23
N ALA A 89 -4.71 -10.55 -3.36
CA ALA A 89 -4.43 -9.83 -4.61
C ALA A 89 -5.57 -10.10 -5.58
N VAL A 90 -6.25 -9.05 -6.04
CA VAL A 90 -7.42 -9.15 -6.91
C VAL A 90 -7.15 -8.42 -8.22
N SER A 91 -7.40 -9.09 -9.35
CA SER A 91 -7.32 -8.49 -10.69
C SER A 91 -8.66 -7.84 -11.04
N LEU A 92 -8.64 -6.55 -11.34
CA LEU A 92 -9.82 -5.81 -11.83
C LEU A 92 -10.02 -5.94 -13.35
N SER A 93 -9.13 -6.67 -14.04
CA SER A 93 -9.19 -6.81 -15.50
C SER A 93 -10.28 -7.76 -16.02
N GLY A 94 -10.94 -8.51 -15.14
CA GLY A 94 -11.96 -9.51 -15.50
C GLY A 94 -11.42 -10.72 -16.27
N LYS A 95 -10.10 -10.83 -16.45
CA LYS A 95 -9.44 -12.00 -17.05
C LYS A 95 -9.04 -12.98 -15.95
N PRO A 96 -9.23 -14.30 -16.14
CA PRO A 96 -8.68 -15.30 -15.22
C PRO A 96 -7.16 -15.14 -15.15
N GLN A 97 -6.62 -15.15 -13.92
CA GLN A 97 -5.18 -15.15 -13.65
C GLN A 97 -4.59 -16.53 -13.85
#